data_AF-A0ABD0NKL9-F1
#
_entry.id   AF-A0ABD0NKL9-F1
#
_cell.length_a   1.000
_cell.length_b   1.000
_cell.length_c   1.000
_cell.angle_alpha   90.00
_cell.angle_beta   90.00
_cell.angle_gamma   90.00
#
_symmetry.space_group_name_H-M   'P 1'
#
loop_
_entity.id
_entity.type
_entity.pdbx_description
1 polymer ?
#
loop_
_entity_poly.entity_id
_entity_poly.type
_entity_poly.pdbx_seq_one_letter_code
_entity_poly.pdbx_strand_id
1 'polypeptide(L)' 'YIHYVFDLGNGPSLMKGNSDKPLNDNQWHNVMVSRDDSNVHTLKIDSRTVTQHSNGARNLDLK' A
#
# COMPACT_ATOMS: atom_id res chain seq x y z
N TYR A 1 -1.27 -0.24 -13.87
CA TYR A 1 -1.71 -0.32 -12.47
C TYR A 1 -0.50 -0.10 -11.58
N ILE A 2 -0.70 0.48 -10.39
CA ILE A 2 0.37 0.64 -9.39
C ILE A 2 0.29 -0.54 -8.42
N HIS A 3 1.44 -1.12 -8.11
CA HIS A 3 1.59 -2.19 -7.14
C HIS A 3 2.40 -1.69 -5.95
N TYR A 4 1.87 -1.89 -4.75
CA TYR A 4 2.58 -1.65 -3.51
C TYR A 4 2.98 -3.00 -2.92
N VAL A 5 4.29 -3.23 -2.82
CA VAL A 5 4.88 -4.47 -2.27
C VAL A 5 5.61 -4.12 -0.99
N PHE A 6 5.39 -4.89 0.06
CA PHE A 6 6.05 -4.72 1.36
C PHE A 6 6.31 -6.06 2.04
N ASP A 7 7.30 -6.12 2.93
CA ASP A 7 7.60 -7.26 3.78
C ASP A 7 7.92 -6.73 5.19
N LEU A 8 7.30 -7.34 6.21
CA LEU A 8 7.44 -6.94 7.61
C LEU A 8 7.92 -8.12 8.48
N GLY A 9 8.67 -9.05 7.89
CA GLY A 9 9.22 -10.24 8.56
C GLY A 9 8.34 -11.48 8.47
N ASN A 10 7.22 -11.40 7.75
CA ASN A 10 6.28 -12.50 7.50
C ASN A 10 6.21 -12.88 6.01
N GLY A 11 7.15 -12.38 5.20
CA GLY A 11 7.22 -12.59 3.77
C GLY A 11 6.55 -11.46 2.96
N PRO A 12 6.80 -11.42 1.65
CA PRO A 12 6.33 -10.34 0.79
C PRO A 12 4.81 -10.36 0.64
N SER A 13 4.21 -9.21 0.81
CA SER A 13 2.79 -8.93 0.58
C SER A 13 2.64 -7.96 -0.60
N LEU A 14 1.60 -8.16 -1.41
CA LEU A 14 1.30 -7.36 -2.59
C LEU A 14 -0.10 -6.76 -2.47
N MET A 15 -0.17 -5.43 -2.60
CA MET A 15 -1.41 -4.69 -2.82
C MET A 15 -1.45 -4.16 -4.25
N LYS A 16 -2.48 -4.53 -5.00
CA LYS A 16 -2.77 -3.94 -6.30
C LYS A 16 -3.66 -2.72 -6.10
N GLY A 17 -3.20 -1.56 -6.58
CA GLY A 17 -3.98 -0.34 -6.55
C GLY A 17 -5.18 -0.41 -7.49
N ASN A 18 -6.28 0.23 -7.09
CA ASN A 18 -7.49 0.35 -7.88
C ASN A 18 -7.50 1.71 -8.62
N SER A 19 -7.92 1.72 -9.87
CA SER A 19 -8.08 2.92 -10.68
C SER A 19 -9.19 2.72 -11.72
N ASP A 20 -9.91 3.79 -12.06
CA ASP A 20 -11.01 3.73 -13.02
C ASP A 20 -10.54 3.55 -14.47
N LYS A 21 -9.30 3.99 -14.75
CA LYS A 21 -8.65 3.88 -16.05
C LYS A 21 -7.20 3.40 -15.89
N PRO A 22 -6.57 2.91 -16.97
CA PRO A 22 -5.13 2.71 -17.00
C PRO A 22 -4.40 4.03 -16.72
N LEU A 23 -3.39 3.98 -15.84
CA LEU A 23 -2.66 5.17 -15.36
C LEU A 23 -1.49 5.58 -16.30
N ASN A 24 -1.25 4.82 -17.36
CA ASN A 24 -0.23 5.07 -18.36
C ASN A 24 -0.80 5.88 -19.54
N ASP A 25 -1.55 6.93 -19.23
CA ASP A 25 -2.32 7.74 -20.17
C ASP A 25 -1.72 9.15 -20.39
N ASN A 26 -0.47 9.35 -19.95
CA ASN A 26 0.27 10.62 -20.00
C ASN A 26 -0.38 11.75 -19.20
N GLN A 27 -1.19 11.42 -18.19
CA GLN A 27 -1.71 12.39 -17.22
C GLN A 27 -1.02 12.24 -15.87
N TRP A 28 -1.02 13.33 -15.10
CA TRP A 28 -0.57 13.29 -13.71
C TRP A 28 -1.61 12.58 -12.85
N HIS A 29 -1.13 11.68 -11.99
CA HIS A 29 -1.94 10.93 -11.03
C HIS A 29 -1.40 11.14 -9.62
N ASN A 30 -2.30 11.19 -8.64
CA ASN A 30 -1.93 11.33 -7.23
C ASN A 30 -1.89 9.95 -6.57
N VAL A 31 -0.78 9.66 -5.88
CA VAL A 31 -0.58 8.37 -5.21
C VAL A 31 -0.21 8.62 -3.76
N MET A 32 -0.94 7.99 -2.84
CA MET A 32 -0.65 8.00 -1.41
C MET A 32 -0.49 6.56 -0.93
N VAL A 33 0.57 6.32 -0.15
CA VAL A 33 0.82 5.08 0.56
C VAL A 33 0.99 5.41 2.03
N SER A 34 0.26 4.72 2.91
CA SER A 34 0.43 4.84 4.36
C SER A 34 0.25 3.49 5.04
N ARG A 35 0.77 3.39 6.27
CA ARG A 35 0.49 2.32 7.22
C ARG A 35 0.26 2.99 8.56
N ASP A 36 -0.85 2.67 9.22
CA ASP A 36 -1.19 3.25 10.52
C ASP A 36 -0.75 2.39 11.71
N ASP A 37 -0.95 2.93 12.91
CA ASP A 37 -0.72 2.24 14.20
C ASP A 37 -1.74 1.13 14.48
N SER A 38 -2.57 0.75 13.51
CA SER A 38 -3.42 -0.45 13.51
C SER A 38 -2.94 -1.50 12.51
N ASN A 39 -1.75 -1.32 11.90
CA ASN A 39 -1.21 -2.18 10.85
C ASN A 39 -2.06 -2.24 9.56
N VAL A 40 -2.86 -1.22 9.33
CA VAL A 40 -3.64 -1.08 8.10
C VAL A 40 -2.80 -0.32 7.08
N HIS A 41 -2.43 -1.01 6.01
CA HIS A 41 -1.85 -0.38 4.84
C HIS A 41 -2.95 0.24 3.99
N THR A 42 -2.72 1.45 3.51
CA THR A 42 -3.59 2.15 2.59
C THR A 42 -2.82 2.52 1.33
N LEU A 43 -3.35 2.12 0.17
CA LEU A 43 -2.92 2.58 -1.14
C LEU A 43 -4.07 3.36 -1.77
N LYS A 44 -3.88 4.66 -1.95
CA LYS A 44 -4.85 5.54 -2.62
C LYS A 44 -4.29 6.06 -3.93
N ILE A 45 -5.05 5.88 -5.00
CA ILE A 45 -4.76 6.38 -6.34
C ILE A 45 -5.92 7.28 -6.74
N ASP A 46 -5.63 8.57 -6.91
CA ASP A 46 -6.63 9.62 -7.13
C ASP A 46 -7.73 9.58 -6.05
N SER A 47 -8.95 9.17 -6.41
CA SER A 47 -10.09 9.03 -5.48
C SER A 47 -10.31 7.60 -4.96
N ARG A 48 -9.57 6.61 -5.47
CA ARG A 48 -9.76 5.19 -5.17
C ARG A 48 -8.81 4.74 -4.07
N THR A 49 -9.37 4.11 -3.04
CA THR A 49 -8.61 3.63 -1.88
C THR A 49 -8.70 2.10 -1.81
N VAL A 50 -7.57 1.46 -1.53
CA VAL A 50 -7.46 0.04 -1.20
C VAL A 50 -6.76 -0.07 0.14
N THR A 51 -7.31 -0.89 1.04
CA THR A 51 -6.73 -1.14 2.35
C THR A 51 -6.37 -2.62 2.52
N GLN A 52 -5.27 -2.90 3.22
CA GLN A 52 -4.89 -4.26 3.59
C GLN A 52 -4.39 -4.28 5.02
N HIS A 53 -4.96 -5.14 5.85
CA HIS A 53 -4.42 -5.42 7.18
C HIS A 53 -3.27 -6.40 7.05
N SER A 54 -2.14 -6.16 7.71
CA SER A 54 -1.03 -7.10 7.73
C SER A 54 -0.51 -7.31 9.14
N ASN A 55 -0.09 -8.55 9.43
CA ASN A 55 0.65 -8.87 10.64
C ASN A 55 2.14 -8.76 10.32
N GLY A 56 2.97 -8.30 11.26
CA GLY A 56 4.40 -8.11 11.02
C GLY A 56 5.01 -7.16 12.03
N ALA A 57 6.33 -7.01 11.96
CA ALA A 57 7.07 -6.14 12.87
C ALA A 57 6.48 -4.72 12.87
N ARG A 58 6.18 -4.21 14.06
CA ARG A 58 5.88 -2.79 14.31
C ARG A 58 7.12 -2.07 14.79
N ASN A 59 7.75 -2.67 15.80
CA ASN A 59 8.89 -2.12 16.51
C ASN A 59 10.02 -3.15 16.47
N LEU A 60 11.27 -2.67 16.43
CA LEU A 60 12.44 -3.47 16.69
C LEU A 60 12.69 -3.46 18.21
N ASP A 61 12.07 -4.39 18.92
CA ASP A 61 12.44 -4.63 20.32
C ASP A 61 13.77 -5.39 20.33
N LEU A 62 14.87 -4.65 20.39
CA LEU A 62 16.19 -5.21 20.62
C LEU A 62 16.34 -5.48 22.12
N LYS A 63 16.58 -6.75 22.48
CA LYS A 63 16.98 -7.16 23.83
C LYS A 63 18.47 -6.94 24.05
#